data_AF-A0A2V5SQM4-F1
#
_entry.id   AF-A0A2V5SQM4-F1
#
_cell.length_a   1.000
_cell.length_b   1.000
_cell.length_c   1.000
_cell.angle_alpha   90.00
_cell.angle_beta   90.00
_cell.angle_gamma   90.00
#
_symmetry.space_group_name_H-M   'P 1'
#
loop_
_entity.id
_entity.type
_entity.pdbx_description
1 polymer ?
#
loop_
_entity_poly.entity_id
_entity_poly.type
_entity_poly.pdbx_seq_one_letter_code
_entity_poly.pdbx_strand_id
1 'polypeptide(L)' 'MSKDAAISQSNPLRIGLSTRAVPQPCALVIFGATGDLAHRKLIPA' A
#
# COMPACT_ATOMS: atom_id res chain seq x y z
N MET A 1 -1.51 -22.87 1.74
CA MET A 1 -1.49 -22.67 3.20
C MET A 1 -0.04 -22.54 3.64
N SER A 2 0.47 -21.32 3.81
CA SER A 2 1.73 -21.08 4.55
C SER A 2 1.52 -19.84 5.41
N LYS A 3 0.92 -20.12 6.56
CA LYS A 3 0.77 -19.22 7.69
C LYS A 3 1.90 -19.64 8.62
N ASP A 4 3.02 -18.92 8.62
CA ASP A 4 4.12 -18.98 9.62
C ASP A 4 5.32 -18.16 9.12
N ALA A 5 5.42 -16.87 9.42
CA ALA A 5 6.70 -16.12 9.42
C ALA A 5 6.60 -14.64 9.85
N ALA A 6 5.63 -14.24 10.69
CA ALA A 6 5.69 -12.90 11.27
C ALA A 6 4.93 -12.77 12.59
N ILE A 7 5.31 -13.59 13.59
CA ILE A 7 5.24 -13.11 14.98
C ILE A 7 6.37 -12.09 15.12
N SER A 8 6.24 -10.97 14.40
CA SER A 8 7.10 -9.82 14.61
C SER A 8 6.59 -9.15 15.87
N GLN A 9 7.50 -8.98 16.82
CA GLN A 9 7.29 -8.26 18.06
C GLN A 9 6.33 -7.09 17.84
N SER A 10 5.23 -7.05 18.59
CA SER A 10 4.21 -6.01 18.45
C SER A 10 4.89 -4.64 18.51
N ASN A 11 4.97 -3.92 17.38
CA ASN A 11 5.59 -2.60 17.36
C ASN A 11 4.80 -1.68 18.31
N PRO A 12 5.37 -1.25 19.45
CA PRO A 12 4.65 -0.45 20.44
C PRO A 12 4.20 0.90 19.89
N LEU A 13 4.84 1.39 18.81
CA LEU A 13 4.44 2.61 18.08
C LEU A 13 3.13 2.44 17.28
N ARG A 14 2.60 1.21 17.17
CA ARG A 14 1.37 0.91 16.44
C ARG A 14 0.11 1.07 17.29
N ILE A 15 0.27 1.26 18.60
CA ILE A 15 -0.84 1.47 19.54
C ILE A 15 -1.47 2.84 19.27
N GLY A 16 -2.78 2.91 19.06
CA GLY A 16 -3.52 4.16 18.84
C GLY A 16 -3.56 4.66 17.38
N LEU A 17 -2.83 4.03 16.45
CA LEU A 17 -3.03 4.30 15.02
C LEU A 17 -4.33 3.64 14.57
N SER A 18 -5.21 4.42 13.92
CA SER A 18 -6.39 3.88 13.26
C SER A 18 -5.95 2.78 12.30
N THR A 19 -6.55 1.60 12.44
CA THR A 19 -6.33 0.50 11.50
C THR A 19 -6.87 0.94 10.15
N ARG A 20 -6.00 1.51 9.30
CA ARG A 20 -6.37 1.80 7.92
C ARG A 20 -6.82 0.50 7.29
N ALA A 21 -8.04 0.48 6.77
CA ALA A 21 -8.54 -0.65 6.02
C ALA A 21 -7.52 -0.97 4.92
N VAL A 22 -7.03 -2.20 4.91
CA VAL A 22 -6.15 -2.67 3.83
C VAL A 22 -7.02 -2.75 2.57
N PRO A 23 -6.67 -2.02 1.50
CA PRO A 23 -7.43 -2.10 0.26
C PRO A 23 -7.41 -3.53 -0.27
N GLN A 24 -8.52 -3.96 -0.88
CA GLN A 24 -8.56 -5.24 -1.56
C GLN A 24 -7.60 -5.22 -2.77
N PRO A 25 -7.00 -6.37 -3.15
CA PRO A 25 -6.17 -6.45 -4.35
C PRO A 25 -6.95 -5.97 -5.58
N CYS A 26 -6.37 -5.04 -6.34
CA CYS A 26 -6.93 -4.54 -7.60
C CYS A 26 -5.83 -4.29 -8.63
N ALA A 27 -6.22 -4.27 -9.90
CA ALA A 27 -5.35 -3.90 -11.02
C ALA A 27 -5.79 -2.56 -11.61
N LEU A 28 -4.82 -1.72 -11.95
CA LEU A 28 -5.04 -0.41 -12.59
C LEU A 28 -4.25 -0.35 -13.90
N VAL A 29 -4.86 0.15 -14.97
CA VAL A 29 -4.22 0.33 -16.28
C VAL A 29 -4.23 1.82 -16.62
N ILE A 30 -3.03 2.41 -16.71
CA ILE A 30 -2.84 3.84 -17.02
C ILE A 30 -2.24 3.97 -18.42
N PHE A 31 -3.02 4.50 -19.36
CA PHE A 31 -2.51 4.87 -20.69
C PHE A 31 -1.78 6.21 -20.61
N GLY A 32 -0.62 6.31 -21.27
CA GLY A 32 0.23 7.49 -21.19
C GLY A 32 0.99 7.60 -19.87
N ALA A 33 1.35 6.47 -19.24
CA ALA A 33 2.09 6.42 -17.98
C ALA A 33 3.46 7.13 -18.00
N THR A 34 3.99 7.47 -19.18
CA THR A 34 5.23 8.24 -19.35
C THR A 34 5.01 9.77 -19.33
N GLY A 35 3.76 10.23 -19.32
CA GLY A 35 3.42 11.65 -19.36
C GLY A 35 3.66 12.37 -18.03
N ASP A 36 3.70 13.70 -18.11
CA ASP A 36 3.98 14.58 -16.96
C ASP A 36 3.01 14.36 -15.80
N LEU A 37 1.72 14.18 -16.10
CA LEU A 37 0.69 13.92 -15.11
C LEU A 37 0.95 12.62 -14.34
N ALA A 38 1.32 11.55 -15.04
CA ALA A 38 1.60 10.26 -14.41
C ALA A 38 2.82 10.37 -13.49
N HIS A 39 3.89 11.02 -13.97
CA HIS A 39 5.15 11.15 -13.24
C HIS A 39 5.05 12.11 -12.04
N ARG A 40 4.26 13.19 -12.13
CA ARG A 40 4.20 14.23 -11.10
C ARG A 40 3.00 14.14 -10.16
N LYS A 41 1.94 13.42 -10.55
CA LYS A 41 0.68 13.39 -9.79
C LYS A 41 0.17 11.98 -9.52
N LEU A 42 0.08 11.11 -10.52
CA LEU A 42 -0.64 9.84 -10.36
C LEU A 42 0.20 8.75 -9.65
N ILE A 43 1.49 8.62 -9.98
CA ILE A 43 2.38 7.63 -9.35
C ILE A 43 2.83 8.02 -7.92
N PRO A 44 3.23 9.28 -7.64
CA PRO A 44 3.68 9.65 -6.30
C PRO A 44 2.57 9.93 -5.27
N ALA A 45 1.29 9.83 -5.66
CA ALA A 45 0.14 10.06 -4.78
C ALA A 45 -0.08 8.96 -3.72
#